data_AF-A0A3D1KCV3-F1
#
_entry.id   AF-A0A3D1KCV3-F1
#
_cell.length_a   1.000
_cell.length_b   1.000
_cell.length_c   1.000
_cell.angle_alpha   90.00
_cell.angle_beta   90.00
_cell.angle_gamma   90.00
#
_symmetry.space_group_name_H-M   'P 1'
#
loop_
_entity.id
_entity.type
_entity.pdbx_description
1 polymer ?
#
loop_
_entity_poly.entity_id
_entity_poly.type
_entity_poly.pdbx_seq_one_letter_code
_entity_poly.pdbx_strand_id
1 'polypeptide(L)'
;MPILNIKSDLTNSERPKVGTSRRDVRGAFGESALPERKKLPHEIPFWVKQEEAVFFITMSCSPRNKNHLCNSETSKSLLESLLFRQQERQLWIHLLLLMPDHLHCLLSFPQESGMKRTITAWKRFTAKNFNISWQRDFFDHRLRNNESLEEKALYIRRNPERANLISSYEDWPYVWKGRDASPQASAKQRRVTENAPYLKTKNQRLAAFDRIDIYPVISSEFCAGRSPAYVLGQIAEGGARIVQLREKNMSKLALAALAREFRRICDMHGMLMIMNDHVDIAIESGADGVHLGQDDMPLADARKAGPGLILGCSTHSKEEALKAQEEGADYINLGPIFATQTKTTGYNPLGMEILKSVPPLLRIPFTVMGGIKGKHIPELIAAGAGKIAMVTEITTAEDIASKVRGLRRRFI
;
A
#
# COMPACT_ATOMS: atom_id res chain seq x y z
N MET A 1 -9.76 7.76 16.15
CA MET A 1 -9.23 8.52 17.31
C MET A 1 -9.87 9.90 17.31
N PRO A 2 -10.22 10.46 18.48
CA PRO A 2 -11.16 11.56 18.57
C PRO A 2 -10.61 12.84 17.96
N ILE A 3 -11.50 13.58 17.31
CA ILE A 3 -11.29 14.89 16.71
C ILE A 3 -10.92 15.85 17.85
N LEU A 4 -9.65 16.26 17.91
CA LEU A 4 -9.19 17.32 18.80
C LEU A 4 -9.62 18.67 18.21
N ASN A 5 -10.38 19.40 19.02
CA ASN A 5 -10.89 20.75 18.77
C ASN A 5 -9.76 21.69 18.30
N ILE A 6 -9.90 22.24 17.09
CA ILE A 6 -8.99 23.25 16.52
C ILE A 6 -9.39 24.61 17.08
N LYS A 7 -8.50 25.28 17.84
CA LYS A 7 -8.67 26.67 18.27
C LYS A 7 -8.24 27.65 17.17
N SER A 8 -9.14 28.61 16.90
CA SER A 8 -9.03 29.93 16.24
C SER A 8 -8.37 30.03 14.85
N ASP A 9 -9.19 30.35 13.85
CA ASP A 9 -8.81 30.78 12.51
C ASP A 9 -7.98 32.08 12.52
N LEU A 10 -6.96 32.16 11.65
CA LEU A 10 -6.26 33.41 11.35
C LEU A 10 -7.16 34.28 10.46
N THR A 11 -8.00 35.11 11.08
CA THR A 11 -8.84 36.08 10.35
C THR A 11 -7.97 37.14 9.66
N ASN A 12 -8.43 37.62 8.50
CA ASN A 12 -7.79 38.67 7.69
C ASN A 12 -7.51 39.95 8.51
N SER A 13 -6.35 40.03 9.14
CA SER A 13 -5.76 41.30 9.57
C SER A 13 -4.52 41.55 8.72
N GLU A 14 -4.48 42.72 8.08
CA GLU A 14 -3.29 43.21 7.39
C GLU A 14 -2.04 43.08 8.26
N ARG A 15 -0.89 42.77 7.63
CA ARG A 15 0.41 42.66 8.33
C ARG A 15 0.64 43.89 9.22
N PRO A 16 0.91 43.72 10.53
CA PRO A 16 1.46 44.83 11.30
C PRO A 16 2.84 45.17 10.73
N LYS A 17 2.96 46.40 10.19
CA LYS A 17 4.26 47.00 9.88
C LYS A 17 4.96 47.32 11.20
N VAL A 18 5.75 46.38 11.72
CA VAL A 18 6.77 46.72 12.71
C VAL A 18 8.08 46.90 11.94
N GLY A 19 8.49 48.16 11.83
CA GLY A 19 9.72 48.55 11.15
C GLY A 19 10.93 48.18 11.99
N THR A 20 11.82 47.37 11.41
CA THR A 20 13.26 47.44 11.68
C THR A 20 14.00 47.22 10.37
N SER A 21 14.79 48.22 10.00
CA SER A 21 15.65 48.27 8.82
C SER A 21 16.47 46.98 8.65
N ARG A 22 16.53 46.45 7.42
CA ARG A 22 17.28 45.25 7.01
C ARG A 22 18.82 45.41 7.03
N ARG A 23 19.39 46.34 7.80
CA ARG A 23 20.84 46.63 7.74
C ARG A 23 21.70 46.24 8.95
N ASP A 24 21.13 45.86 10.10
CA ASP A 24 21.94 45.73 11.34
C ASP A 24 22.06 44.32 11.92
N VAL A 25 22.10 43.28 11.09
CA VAL A 25 22.48 41.92 11.56
C VAL A 25 23.39 41.23 10.53
N ARG A 26 24.56 41.84 10.28
CA ARG A 26 25.67 41.24 9.51
C ARG A 26 26.97 41.10 10.32
N GLY A 27 26.89 41.13 11.65
CA GLY A 27 28.06 41.13 12.53
C GLY A 27 27.96 40.13 13.68
N ALA A 28 27.75 38.85 13.39
CA ALA A 28 28.07 37.73 14.27
C ALA A 28 27.83 36.42 13.49
N PHE A 29 28.74 35.47 13.61
CA PHE A 29 28.87 34.21 12.83
C PHE A 29 29.70 34.36 11.54
N GLY A 30 30.90 33.76 11.61
CA GLY A 30 31.95 33.83 10.62
C GLY A 30 31.61 33.26 9.25
N GLU A 31 32.35 33.75 8.28
CA GLU A 31 32.33 33.39 6.87
C GLU A 31 32.71 31.92 6.66
N SER A 32 31.73 31.02 6.62
CA SER A 32 31.82 29.84 5.77
C SER A 32 30.98 30.12 4.53
N ALA A 33 31.67 30.33 3.40
CA ALA A 33 31.07 30.70 2.11
C ALA A 33 29.79 29.90 1.80
N LEU A 34 28.66 30.60 1.77
CA LEU A 34 27.39 30.04 1.31
C LEU A 34 27.56 29.58 -0.15
N PRO A 35 27.13 28.36 -0.51
CA PRO A 35 27.34 27.84 -1.85
C PRO A 35 26.62 28.69 -2.90
N GLU A 36 27.37 29.13 -3.92
CA GLU A 36 26.83 29.86 -5.07
C GLU A 36 25.75 29.05 -5.81
N ARG A 37 24.68 29.75 -6.20
CA ARG A 37 23.51 29.16 -6.85
C ARG A 37 23.83 28.80 -8.31
N LYS A 38 24.36 27.60 -8.54
CA LYS A 38 24.51 27.03 -9.88
C LYS A 38 23.18 26.44 -10.38
N LYS A 39 22.72 26.89 -11.56
CA LYS A 39 21.66 26.23 -12.33
C LYS A 39 22.25 24.99 -12.99
N LEU A 40 21.66 23.82 -12.75
CA LEU A 40 22.08 22.54 -13.31
C LEU A 40 20.88 21.80 -13.92
N PRO A 41 21.11 20.84 -14.84
CA PRO A 41 20.10 20.33 -15.77
C PRO A 41 18.97 19.56 -15.08
N HIS A 42 17.76 19.65 -15.63
CA HIS A 42 16.52 19.07 -15.10
C HIS A 42 16.35 17.58 -15.44
N GLU A 43 17.41 16.90 -15.87
CA GLU A 43 17.37 15.49 -16.27
C GLU A 43 17.99 14.59 -15.21
N ILE A 44 17.25 13.54 -14.90
CA ILE A 44 17.61 12.56 -13.87
C ILE A 44 18.47 11.50 -14.55
N PRO A 45 19.71 11.27 -14.11
CA PRO A 45 20.53 10.21 -14.66
C PRO A 45 19.90 8.83 -14.40
N PHE A 46 19.94 7.95 -15.41
CA PHE A 46 19.21 6.68 -15.46
C PHE A 46 19.55 5.67 -14.35
N TRP A 47 20.64 5.89 -13.61
CA TRP A 47 21.13 5.00 -12.55
C TRP A 47 20.59 5.32 -11.14
N VAL A 48 19.75 6.35 -10.99
CA VAL A 48 19.17 6.73 -9.69
C VAL A 48 17.77 6.14 -9.57
N LYS A 49 17.54 5.26 -8.58
CA LYS A 49 16.22 4.76 -8.22
C LYS A 49 15.34 5.94 -7.76
N GLN A 50 14.39 6.38 -8.59
CA GLN A 50 13.57 7.58 -8.37
C GLN A 50 12.65 7.49 -7.14
N GLU A 51 12.38 6.28 -6.65
CA GLU A 51 11.48 5.97 -5.55
C GLU A 51 11.98 6.46 -4.18
N GLU A 52 13.26 6.86 -4.06
CA GLU A 52 13.86 7.40 -2.82
C GLU A 52 14.16 8.90 -2.90
N ALA A 53 13.85 9.56 -4.04
CA ALA A 53 14.17 10.96 -4.24
C ALA A 53 13.13 11.88 -3.60
N VAL A 54 13.53 12.55 -2.51
CA VAL A 54 12.70 13.57 -1.86
C VAL A 54 12.91 14.94 -2.52
N PHE A 55 11.82 15.60 -2.87
CA PHE A 55 11.81 16.94 -3.43
C PHE A 55 11.26 17.93 -2.41
N PHE A 56 12.03 18.98 -2.14
CA PHE A 56 11.53 20.19 -1.49
C PHE A 56 10.83 21.06 -2.51
N ILE A 57 9.52 21.22 -2.36
CA ILE A 57 8.66 21.97 -3.27
C ILE A 57 8.05 23.16 -2.54
N THR A 58 7.99 24.30 -3.21
CA THR A 58 7.28 25.50 -2.75
C THR A 58 6.30 25.96 -3.80
N MET A 59 5.03 26.08 -3.41
CA MET A 59 3.94 26.53 -4.29
C MET A 59 3.29 27.77 -3.73
N SER A 60 3.23 28.83 -4.53
CA SER A 60 2.77 30.15 -4.11
C SER A 60 1.39 30.48 -4.67
N CYS A 61 0.58 31.17 -3.89
CA CYS A 61 -0.71 31.71 -4.31
C CYS A 61 -0.56 33.09 -4.97
N SER A 62 -1.60 33.51 -5.70
CA SER A 62 -1.77 34.82 -6.30
C SER A 62 -3.11 35.42 -5.86
N PRO A 63 -3.17 36.69 -5.41
CA PRO A 63 -2.04 37.58 -5.15
C PRO A 63 -1.24 37.14 -3.92
N ARG A 64 0.05 37.52 -3.88
CA ARG A 64 0.93 37.29 -2.72
C ARG A 64 0.48 38.14 -1.52
N ASN A 65 0.91 37.73 -0.33
CA ASN A 65 0.69 38.41 0.95
C ASN A 65 -0.77 38.46 1.43
N LYS A 66 -1.65 37.56 0.96
CA LYS A 66 -2.99 37.34 1.52
C LYS A 66 -3.10 35.95 2.13
N ASN A 67 -3.99 35.76 3.11
CA ASN A 67 -4.26 34.42 3.65
C ASN A 67 -5.20 33.66 2.71
N HIS A 68 -4.63 32.75 1.93
CA HIS A 68 -5.33 31.82 1.05
C HIS A 68 -5.45 30.43 1.63
N LEU A 69 -4.46 29.98 2.42
CA LEU A 69 -4.30 28.57 2.76
C LEU A 69 -4.50 28.25 4.25
N CYS A 70 -4.32 29.23 5.14
CA CYS A 70 -4.34 29.05 6.60
C CYS A 70 -5.72 29.42 7.17
N ASN A 71 -6.75 28.71 6.73
CA ASN A 71 -8.09 28.72 7.34
C ASN A 71 -8.56 27.26 7.51
N SER A 72 -9.43 26.99 8.48
CA SER A 72 -9.80 25.63 8.88
C SER A 72 -10.34 24.77 7.72
N GLU A 73 -11.19 25.33 6.86
CA GLU A 73 -11.80 24.61 5.74
C GLU A 73 -10.78 24.31 4.63
N THR A 74 -10.09 25.33 4.13
CA THR A 74 -9.15 25.21 2.99
C THR A 74 -7.96 24.32 3.34
N SER A 75 -7.40 24.49 4.55
CA SER A 75 -6.24 23.72 4.99
C SER A 75 -6.58 22.22 5.10
N LYS A 76 -7.77 21.89 5.62
CA LYS A 76 -8.26 20.51 5.70
C LYS A 76 -8.48 19.91 4.31
N SER A 77 -9.16 20.61 3.41
CA SER A 77 -9.40 20.13 2.04
C SER A 77 -8.10 19.93 1.24
N LEU A 78 -7.10 20.80 1.44
CA LEU A 78 -5.78 20.63 0.84
C LEU A 78 -5.09 19.36 1.34
N LEU A 79 -5.06 19.16 2.66
CA LEU A 79 -4.49 17.96 3.26
C LEU A 79 -5.20 16.70 2.76
N GLU A 80 -6.53 16.66 2.82
CA GLU A 80 -7.33 15.51 2.38
C GLU A 80 -7.08 15.18 0.89
N SER A 81 -6.96 16.19 0.04
CA SER A 81 -6.66 15.98 -1.38
C SER A 81 -5.26 15.40 -1.62
N LEU A 82 -4.27 15.72 -0.78
CA LEU A 82 -2.93 15.16 -0.85
C LEU A 82 -2.88 13.75 -0.25
N LEU A 83 -3.60 13.51 0.85
CA LEU A 83 -3.73 12.18 1.46
C LEU A 83 -4.42 11.20 0.51
N PHE A 84 -5.46 11.64 -0.20
CA PHE A 84 -6.09 10.86 -1.26
C PHE A 84 -5.08 10.45 -2.34
N ARG A 85 -4.25 11.39 -2.80
CA ARG A 85 -3.20 11.09 -3.80
C ARG A 85 -2.11 10.18 -3.29
N GLN A 86 -1.78 10.27 -1.99
CA GLN A 86 -0.87 9.35 -1.34
C GLN A 86 -1.45 7.93 -1.27
N GLN A 87 -2.74 7.80 -0.98
CA GLN A 87 -3.45 6.52 -1.02
C GLN A 87 -3.44 5.92 -2.43
N GLU A 88 -3.63 6.75 -3.46
CA GLU A 88 -3.52 6.38 -4.88
C GLU A 88 -2.07 6.26 -5.38
N ARG A 89 -1.08 6.30 -4.47
CA ARG A 89 0.37 6.17 -4.75
C ARG A 89 0.92 7.14 -5.80
N GLN A 90 0.28 8.30 -5.97
CA GLN A 90 0.72 9.31 -6.92
C GLN A 90 1.83 10.21 -6.35
N LEU A 91 2.00 10.21 -5.03
CA LEU A 91 3.04 10.92 -4.27
C LEU A 91 3.15 10.36 -2.85
N TRP A 92 4.23 10.68 -2.14
CA TRP A 92 4.37 10.45 -0.69
C TRP A 92 4.73 11.75 0.02
N ILE A 93 4.03 12.05 1.12
CA ILE A 93 4.15 13.29 1.88
C ILE A 93 5.09 13.06 3.06
N HIS A 94 6.28 13.64 3.03
CA HIS A 94 7.20 13.63 4.17
C HIS A 94 6.89 14.78 5.14
N LEU A 95 6.61 15.96 4.58
CA LEU A 95 6.19 17.14 5.32
C LEU A 95 5.27 17.99 4.44
N LEU A 96 4.21 18.52 5.03
CA LEU A 96 3.40 19.59 4.48
C LEU A 96 3.34 20.72 5.50
N LEU A 97 3.70 21.93 5.09
CA LEU A 97 3.57 23.13 5.90
C LEU A 97 2.90 24.22 5.05
N LEU A 98 1.73 24.67 5.49
CA LEU A 98 1.06 25.80 4.86
C LEU A 98 1.52 27.09 5.53
N MET A 99 1.80 28.08 4.70
CA MET A 99 1.92 29.49 5.06
C MET A 99 0.69 30.22 4.50
N PRO A 100 0.38 31.46 4.91
CA PRO A 100 -0.81 32.15 4.45
C PRO A 100 -0.95 32.24 2.92
N ASP A 101 0.14 32.54 2.20
CA ASP A 101 0.13 32.77 0.73
C ASP A 101 1.00 31.78 -0.08
N HIS A 102 1.47 30.70 0.55
CA HIS A 102 2.22 29.62 -0.10
C HIS A 102 2.28 28.38 0.78
N LEU A 103 2.72 27.26 0.23
CA LEU A 103 3.06 26.08 1.02
C LEU A 103 4.45 25.56 0.69
N HIS A 104 5.01 24.89 1.67
CA HIS A 104 6.23 24.12 1.58
C HIS A 104 5.91 22.64 1.78
N CYS A 105 6.44 21.79 0.93
CA CYS A 105 6.31 20.35 1.10
C CYS A 105 7.61 19.61 0.77
N LEU A 106 7.81 18.50 1.47
CA LEU A 106 8.81 17.49 1.14
C LEU A 106 8.03 16.30 0.60
N LEU A 107 8.16 16.03 -0.70
CA LEU A 107 7.39 15.01 -1.41
C LEU A 107 8.29 14.04 -2.18
N SER A 108 7.92 12.77 -2.22
CA SER A 108 8.45 11.80 -3.18
C SER A 108 7.38 11.45 -4.21
N PHE A 109 7.79 10.98 -5.39
CA PHE A 109 6.88 10.68 -6.51
C PHE A 109 7.23 9.33 -7.14
N PRO A 110 6.23 8.60 -7.67
CA PRO A 110 6.49 7.38 -8.43
C PRO A 110 7.19 7.72 -9.75
N GLN A 111 8.06 6.80 -10.19
CA GLN A 111 8.88 6.95 -11.40
C GLN A 111 8.05 7.25 -12.66
N GLU A 112 6.89 6.63 -12.82
CA GLU A 112 6.08 6.71 -14.04
C GLU A 112 5.26 8.01 -14.17
N SER A 113 4.83 8.60 -13.05
CA SER A 113 3.93 9.77 -13.09
C SER A 113 4.69 11.08 -13.28
N GLY A 114 5.89 11.19 -12.69
CA GLY A 114 6.72 12.39 -12.71
C GLY A 114 6.17 13.56 -11.88
N MET A 115 7.03 14.17 -11.06
CA MET A 115 6.70 15.28 -10.15
C MET A 115 5.88 16.40 -10.82
N LYS A 116 6.35 16.91 -11.96
CA LYS A 116 5.75 18.09 -12.62
C LYS A 116 4.31 17.82 -13.05
N ARG A 117 4.02 16.63 -13.57
CA ARG A 117 2.66 16.23 -13.98
C ARG A 117 1.74 16.13 -12.78
N THR A 118 2.16 15.43 -11.73
CA THR A 118 1.39 15.24 -10.49
C THR A 118 1.05 16.59 -9.84
N ILE A 119 2.04 17.46 -9.66
CA ILE A 119 1.85 18.79 -9.05
C ILE A 119 0.94 19.68 -9.92
N THR A 120 1.14 19.69 -11.24
CA THR A 120 0.29 20.49 -12.14
C THR A 120 -1.16 20.04 -12.10
N ALA A 121 -1.41 18.73 -12.13
CA ALA A 121 -2.75 18.16 -12.02
C ALA A 121 -3.41 18.49 -10.66
N TRP A 122 -2.63 18.43 -9.57
CA TRP A 122 -3.13 18.76 -8.24
C TRP A 122 -3.44 20.25 -8.07
N LYS A 123 -2.57 21.16 -8.56
CA LYS A 123 -2.84 22.61 -8.56
C LYS A 123 -4.10 22.94 -9.36
N ARG A 124 -4.34 22.27 -10.49
CA ARG A 124 -5.57 22.44 -11.28
C ARG A 124 -6.81 21.98 -10.52
N PHE A 125 -6.73 20.81 -9.86
CA PHE A 125 -7.83 20.27 -9.06
C PHE A 125 -8.19 21.21 -7.89
N THR A 126 -7.20 21.65 -7.12
CA THR A 126 -7.43 22.50 -5.95
C THR A 126 -7.87 23.92 -6.32
N ALA A 127 -7.39 24.46 -7.44
CA ALA A 127 -7.90 25.73 -7.98
C ALA A 127 -9.38 25.64 -8.33
N LYS A 128 -9.80 24.56 -9.01
CA LYS A 128 -11.19 24.38 -9.42
C LYS A 128 -12.15 24.10 -8.27
N ASN A 129 -11.75 23.25 -7.32
CA ASN A 129 -12.66 22.74 -6.29
C ASN A 129 -12.61 23.53 -4.98
N PHE A 130 -11.49 24.19 -4.68
CA PHE A 130 -11.30 24.93 -3.41
C PHE A 130 -11.07 26.43 -3.64
N ASN A 131 -11.28 26.92 -4.87
CA ASN A 131 -11.14 28.32 -5.26
C ASN A 131 -9.75 28.93 -4.95
N ILE A 132 -8.68 28.12 -5.01
CA ILE A 132 -7.32 28.56 -4.72
C ILE A 132 -6.66 29.10 -5.98
N SER A 133 -6.22 30.36 -5.92
CA SER A 133 -5.48 30.98 -7.02
C SER A 133 -3.99 30.69 -6.89
N TRP A 134 -3.48 29.68 -7.61
CA TRP A 134 -2.05 29.37 -7.66
C TRP A 134 -1.29 30.22 -8.68
N GLN A 135 -0.03 30.57 -8.38
CA GLN A 135 0.91 31.02 -9.41
C GLN A 135 1.15 29.91 -10.43
N ARG A 136 1.52 30.25 -11.67
CA ARG A 136 1.74 29.27 -12.75
C ARG A 136 2.80 28.25 -12.38
N ASP A 137 3.99 28.72 -12.04
CA ASP A 137 5.14 27.88 -11.73
C ASP A 137 5.19 27.50 -10.23
N PHE A 138 6.12 26.63 -9.89
CA PHE A 138 6.47 26.28 -8.51
C PHE A 138 7.99 26.10 -8.43
N PHE A 139 8.53 26.26 -7.23
CA PHE A 139 9.93 25.99 -6.98
C PHE A 139 10.09 24.54 -6.52
N ASP A 140 11.08 23.84 -7.05
CA ASP A 140 11.44 22.49 -6.63
C ASP A 140 12.96 22.34 -6.48
N HIS A 141 13.35 21.48 -5.54
CA HIS A 141 14.73 21.14 -5.27
C HIS A 141 14.83 19.70 -4.75
N ARG A 142 15.53 18.83 -5.48
CA ARG A 142 15.79 17.45 -5.03
C ARG A 142 16.83 17.45 -3.92
N LEU A 143 16.52 16.81 -2.80
CA LEU A 143 17.48 16.58 -1.72
C LEU A 143 18.57 15.61 -2.20
N ARG A 144 19.82 15.91 -1.87
CA ARG A 144 20.98 15.06 -2.16
C ARG A 144 21.12 13.99 -1.07
N ASN A 145 21.84 12.90 -1.38
CA ASN A 145 22.06 11.79 -0.44
C ASN A 145 22.75 12.23 0.87
N ASN A 146 23.49 13.35 0.86
CA ASN A 146 24.18 13.90 2.02
C ASN A 146 23.37 14.98 2.76
N GLU A 147 22.18 15.34 2.30
CA GLU A 147 21.29 16.26 3.00
C GLU A 147 20.34 15.45 3.89
N SER A 148 20.33 15.74 5.19
CA SER A 148 19.40 15.09 6.12
C SER A 148 17.97 15.57 5.87
N LEU A 149 17.04 14.62 5.70
CA LEU A 149 15.62 14.93 5.55
C LEU A 149 15.08 15.62 6.80
N GLU A 150 15.55 15.22 7.98
CA GLU A 150 15.13 15.78 9.26
C GLU A 150 15.61 17.21 9.44
N GLU A 151 16.86 17.51 9.06
CA GLU A 151 17.40 18.87 9.09
C GLU A 151 16.61 19.78 8.15
N LYS A 152 16.31 19.30 6.94
CA LYS A 152 15.49 20.06 5.99
C LYS A 152 14.06 20.26 6.50
N ALA A 153 13.47 19.24 7.08
CA ALA A 153 12.14 19.32 7.67
C ALA A 153 12.11 20.33 8.83
N LEU A 154 13.12 20.33 9.70
CA LEU A 154 13.25 21.32 10.78
C LEU A 154 13.42 22.73 10.22
N TYR A 155 14.29 22.93 9.24
CA TYR A 155 14.43 24.21 8.54
C TYR A 155 13.10 24.72 7.97
N ILE A 156 12.31 23.82 7.36
CA ILE A 156 10.99 24.16 6.82
C ILE A 156 10.02 24.52 7.95
N ARG A 157 9.99 23.74 9.03
CA ARG A 157 9.10 23.97 10.18
C ARG A 157 9.32 25.32 10.85
N ARG A 158 10.52 25.88 10.78
CA ARG A 158 10.85 27.22 11.33
C ARG A 158 10.49 28.38 10.40
N ASN A 159 9.83 28.15 9.26
CA ASN A 159 9.38 29.26 8.40
C ASN A 159 8.35 30.19 9.06
N PRO A 160 7.34 29.70 9.82
CA PRO A 160 6.42 30.56 10.56
C PRO A 160 7.12 31.46 11.58
N GLU A 161 8.13 30.96 12.30
CA GLU A 161 8.98 31.76 13.20
C GLU A 161 9.71 32.87 12.43
N ARG A 162 10.38 32.52 11.33
CA ARG A 162 11.12 33.48 10.48
C ARG A 162 10.21 34.52 9.82
N ALA A 163 8.93 34.19 9.66
CA ALA A 163 7.91 35.10 9.17
C ALA A 163 7.24 35.91 10.29
N ASN A 164 7.66 35.74 11.55
CA ASN A 164 7.09 36.36 12.75
C ASN A 164 5.58 36.09 12.93
N LEU A 165 5.12 34.90 12.54
CA LEU A 165 3.71 34.49 12.70
C LEU A 165 3.44 33.83 14.07
N ILE A 166 4.48 33.25 14.68
CA ILE A 166 4.47 32.57 15.98
C ILE A 166 5.85 32.69 16.63
N SER A 167 5.92 32.50 17.95
CA SER A 167 7.17 32.56 18.72
C SER A 167 7.94 31.24 18.72
N SER A 168 7.25 30.10 18.59
CA SER A 168 7.84 28.75 18.51
C SER A 168 7.23 27.99 17.34
N TYR A 169 8.05 27.30 16.55
CA TYR A 169 7.62 26.51 15.39
C TYR A 169 6.69 25.35 15.77
N GLU A 170 6.66 24.97 17.04
CA GLU A 170 5.81 23.91 17.58
C GLU A 170 4.35 24.34 17.69
N ASP A 171 4.10 25.65 17.77
CA ASP A 171 2.76 26.23 17.90
C ASP A 171 2.05 26.40 16.56
N TRP A 172 2.70 26.09 15.43
CA TRP A 172 2.08 26.25 14.11
C TRP A 172 1.05 25.14 13.84
N PRO A 173 -0.25 25.45 13.66
CA PRO A 173 -1.27 24.42 13.50
C PRO A 173 -1.34 23.86 12.07
N TYR A 174 -0.84 24.60 11.07
CA TYR A 174 -0.92 24.23 9.65
C TYR A 174 0.32 23.47 9.17
N VAL A 175 0.72 22.47 9.95
CA VAL A 175 1.84 21.58 9.63
C VAL A 175 1.43 20.12 9.85
N TRP A 176 1.74 19.29 8.87
CA TRP A 176 1.49 17.86 8.91
C TRP A 176 2.76 17.14 8.53
N LYS A 177 3.20 16.25 9.43
CA LYS A 177 4.22 15.27 9.11
C LYS A 177 3.52 14.07 8.49
N GLY A 178 4.08 13.51 7.42
CA GLY A 178 3.68 12.17 7.03
C GLY A 178 4.05 11.24 8.18
N ARG A 179 3.07 10.60 8.83
CA ARG A 179 3.36 9.52 9.77
C ARG A 179 4.14 8.46 8.98
N ASP A 180 5.41 8.31 9.37
CA ASP A 180 6.47 7.51 8.76
C ASP A 180 6.65 7.63 7.25
N ALA A 181 6.72 8.87 6.77
CA ALA A 181 7.30 9.16 5.47
C ALA A 181 8.64 9.88 5.66
N SER A 182 9.71 9.12 5.89
CA SER A 182 11.11 9.55 5.75
C SER A 182 11.92 8.32 5.33
N PRO A 183 12.78 8.38 4.29
CA PRO A 183 13.71 7.30 3.99
C PRO A 183 14.74 7.04 5.12
N GLN A 184 14.74 7.83 6.20
CA GLN A 184 15.62 7.71 7.36
C GLN A 184 14.89 7.30 8.65
N ALA A 185 13.58 7.57 8.80
CA ALA A 185 12.75 6.88 9.80
C ALA A 185 12.54 5.41 9.40
N SER A 186 12.60 5.15 8.09
CA SER A 186 12.88 3.84 7.58
C SER A 186 14.31 3.37 7.85
N ALA A 187 15.19 3.96 8.65
CA ALA A 187 16.43 3.26 9.08
C ALA A 187 16.13 2.29 10.24
N LYS A 188 15.18 2.65 11.12
CA LYS A 188 14.64 1.74 12.15
C LYS A 188 13.65 0.74 11.55
N GLN A 189 12.96 1.12 10.46
CA GLN A 189 12.16 0.21 9.62
C GLN A 189 12.96 -0.51 8.51
N ARG A 190 14.15 -0.03 8.10
CA ARG A 190 15.09 -0.67 7.14
C ARG A 190 15.85 -1.75 7.86
N ARG A 191 16.04 -1.66 9.17
CA ARG A 191 16.35 -2.86 9.97
C ARG A 191 15.22 -3.89 9.99
N VAL A 192 14.00 -3.52 9.59
CA VAL A 192 12.88 -4.46 9.37
C VAL A 192 12.70 -4.80 7.89
N THR A 193 13.39 -4.18 6.91
CA THR A 193 13.32 -4.61 5.50
C THR A 193 14.63 -5.18 4.94
N GLU A 194 15.77 -4.92 5.58
CA GLU A 194 17.00 -5.71 5.43
C GLU A 194 17.03 -6.90 6.42
N ASN A 195 16.13 -6.93 7.40
CA ASN A 195 15.92 -8.05 8.32
C ASN A 195 14.45 -8.20 8.77
N ALA A 196 13.48 -8.08 7.86
CA ALA A 196 12.23 -8.83 8.07
C ALA A 196 12.60 -10.29 7.84
N PRO A 197 12.46 -11.18 8.82
CA PRO A 197 12.54 -12.61 8.57
C PRO A 197 11.25 -13.01 7.85
N TYR A 198 11.00 -12.50 6.64
CA TYR A 198 9.84 -12.91 5.87
C TYR A 198 10.14 -14.32 5.35
N LEU A 199 9.79 -15.29 6.19
CA LEU A 199 9.76 -16.73 5.98
C LEU A 199 10.75 -17.17 4.89
N LYS A 200 12.04 -17.10 5.23
CA LYS A 200 13.15 -17.37 4.29
C LYS A 200 13.12 -18.80 3.78
N THR A 201 12.60 -19.71 4.60
CA THR A 201 12.52 -21.13 4.30
C THR A 201 11.08 -21.54 4.03
N LYS A 202 10.92 -22.57 3.20
CA LYS A 202 9.63 -23.21 2.96
C LYS A 202 8.93 -23.61 4.27
N ASN A 203 9.66 -24.17 5.24
CA ASN A 203 9.10 -24.59 6.53
C ASN A 203 8.50 -23.43 7.33
N GLN A 204 9.14 -22.26 7.30
CA GLN A 204 8.58 -21.06 7.92
C GLN A 204 7.29 -20.63 7.21
N ARG A 205 7.24 -20.70 5.88
CA ARG A 205 6.04 -20.41 5.09
C ARG A 205 4.90 -21.36 5.43
N LEU A 206 5.18 -22.65 5.54
CA LEU A 206 4.20 -23.67 5.95
C LEU A 206 3.69 -23.42 7.37
N ALA A 207 4.56 -23.08 8.32
CA ALA A 207 4.15 -22.74 9.68
C ALA A 207 3.25 -21.49 9.74
N ALA A 208 3.43 -20.53 8.83
CA ALA A 208 2.52 -19.40 8.69
C ALA A 208 1.20 -19.80 8.01
N PHE A 209 1.27 -20.69 7.01
CA PHE A 209 0.11 -21.24 6.33
C PHE A 209 -0.81 -21.99 7.32
N ASP A 210 -0.25 -22.71 8.28
CA ASP A 210 -1.04 -23.42 9.29
C ASP A 210 -1.94 -22.50 10.13
N ARG A 211 -1.54 -21.24 10.29
CA ARG A 211 -2.21 -20.21 11.09
C ARG A 211 -3.23 -19.39 10.31
N ILE A 212 -3.46 -19.67 9.02
CA ILE A 212 -4.49 -18.96 8.26
C ILE A 212 -5.88 -19.47 8.65
N ASP A 213 -6.89 -18.64 8.41
CA ASP A 213 -8.31 -18.95 8.63
C ASP A 213 -9.10 -18.71 7.32
N ILE A 214 -9.17 -17.46 6.87
CA ILE A 214 -9.72 -17.09 5.58
C ILE A 214 -8.60 -17.02 4.54
N TYR A 215 -8.91 -17.50 3.34
CA TYR A 215 -8.03 -17.50 2.19
C TYR A 215 -8.66 -16.73 1.01
N PRO A 216 -8.52 -15.41 0.97
CA PRO A 216 -8.99 -14.58 -0.13
C PRO A 216 -8.29 -14.92 -1.45
N VAL A 217 -9.08 -15.02 -2.52
CA VAL A 217 -8.61 -15.17 -3.89
C VAL A 217 -9.06 -13.95 -4.69
N ILE A 218 -8.10 -13.21 -5.26
CA ILE A 218 -8.37 -11.95 -5.98
C ILE A 218 -8.21 -12.18 -7.47
N SER A 219 -9.22 -11.76 -8.23
CA SER A 219 -9.21 -11.61 -9.69
C SER A 219 -9.84 -10.27 -10.01
N SER A 220 -9.29 -9.52 -10.97
CA SER A 220 -9.76 -8.19 -11.39
C SER A 220 -11.25 -8.20 -11.73
N GLU A 221 -11.72 -9.28 -12.35
CA GLU A 221 -13.13 -9.48 -12.73
C GLU A 221 -14.10 -9.45 -11.53
N PHE A 222 -13.63 -9.77 -10.32
CA PHE A 222 -14.44 -9.83 -9.10
C PHE A 222 -14.14 -8.69 -8.11
N CYS A 223 -13.47 -7.62 -8.55
CA CYS A 223 -13.12 -6.48 -7.69
C CYS A 223 -14.19 -5.36 -7.66
N ALA A 224 -15.33 -5.56 -8.33
CA ALA A 224 -16.41 -4.57 -8.42
C ALA A 224 -15.92 -3.19 -8.91
N GLY A 225 -15.07 -3.17 -9.94
CA GLY A 225 -14.50 -1.95 -10.53
C GLY A 225 -13.34 -1.33 -9.76
N ARG A 226 -12.96 -1.88 -8.61
CA ARG A 226 -11.79 -1.44 -7.82
C ARG A 226 -10.51 -2.11 -8.33
N SER A 227 -9.35 -1.50 -8.09
CA SER A 227 -8.08 -2.14 -8.45
C SER A 227 -7.80 -3.37 -7.56
N PRO A 228 -7.19 -4.45 -8.09
CA PRO A 228 -6.84 -5.62 -7.29
C PRO A 228 -5.91 -5.29 -6.12
N ALA A 229 -4.98 -4.35 -6.31
CA ALA A 229 -4.07 -3.89 -5.26
C ALA A 229 -4.80 -3.15 -4.13
N TYR A 230 -5.83 -2.35 -4.43
CA TYR A 230 -6.69 -1.74 -3.41
C TYR A 230 -7.45 -2.82 -2.63
N VAL A 231 -8.04 -3.79 -3.33
CA VAL A 231 -8.77 -4.91 -2.71
C VAL A 231 -7.85 -5.72 -1.78
N LEU A 232 -6.62 -6.01 -2.20
CA LEU A 232 -5.61 -6.64 -1.35
C LEU A 232 -5.29 -5.80 -0.11
N GLY A 233 -5.08 -4.49 -0.26
CA GLY A 233 -4.84 -3.60 0.88
C GLY A 233 -5.98 -3.66 1.91
N GLN A 234 -7.24 -3.62 1.46
CA GLN A 234 -8.39 -3.74 2.36
C GLN A 234 -8.50 -5.12 3.01
N ILE A 235 -8.17 -6.19 2.29
CA ILE A 235 -8.09 -7.56 2.83
C ILE A 235 -7.05 -7.65 3.94
N ALA A 236 -5.89 -7.03 3.74
CA ALA A 236 -4.80 -6.98 4.70
C ALA A 236 -5.18 -6.19 5.96
N GLU A 237 -5.81 -5.03 5.82
CA GLU A 237 -6.38 -4.24 6.93
C GLU A 237 -7.47 -4.99 7.70
N GLY A 238 -8.23 -5.84 7.01
CA GLY A 238 -9.16 -6.76 7.66
C GLY A 238 -8.49 -7.89 8.45
N GLY A 239 -7.17 -8.04 8.30
CA GLY A 239 -6.33 -8.99 9.03
C GLY A 239 -6.23 -10.37 8.39
N ALA A 240 -6.55 -10.56 7.11
CA ALA A 240 -6.25 -11.82 6.44
C ALA A 240 -4.73 -12.07 6.47
N ARG A 241 -4.32 -13.34 6.52
CA ARG A 241 -2.90 -13.74 6.64
C ARG A 241 -2.31 -14.31 5.34
N ILE A 242 -3.14 -14.45 4.31
CA ILE A 242 -2.78 -15.01 3.01
C ILE A 242 -3.63 -14.34 1.93
N VAL A 243 -3.14 -14.35 0.69
CA VAL A 243 -3.92 -14.04 -0.51
C VAL A 243 -3.46 -14.90 -1.68
N GLN A 244 -4.37 -15.20 -2.59
CA GLN A 244 -4.04 -15.74 -3.91
C GLN A 244 -4.31 -14.69 -4.99
N LEU A 245 -3.32 -14.41 -5.83
CA LEU A 245 -3.49 -13.62 -7.05
C LEU A 245 -3.86 -14.55 -8.20
N ARG A 246 -5.03 -14.34 -8.79
CA ARG A 246 -5.57 -15.15 -9.88
C ARG A 246 -6.09 -14.26 -10.99
N GLU A 247 -5.29 -14.09 -12.04
CA GLU A 247 -5.69 -13.38 -13.26
C GLU A 247 -5.59 -14.32 -14.46
N LYS A 248 -6.70 -14.51 -15.18
CA LYS A 248 -6.75 -15.39 -16.36
C LYS A 248 -6.62 -14.67 -17.70
N ASN A 249 -7.02 -13.40 -17.73
CA ASN A 249 -7.19 -12.64 -18.97
C ASN A 249 -6.16 -11.51 -19.10
N MET A 250 -5.00 -11.65 -18.47
CA MET A 250 -3.96 -10.63 -18.42
C MET A 250 -2.70 -11.10 -19.16
N SER A 251 -1.99 -10.19 -19.82
CA SER A 251 -0.69 -10.52 -20.41
C SER A 251 0.32 -10.86 -19.30
N LYS A 252 1.29 -11.75 -19.59
CA LYS A 252 2.33 -12.11 -18.61
C LYS A 252 3.07 -10.89 -18.04
N LEU A 253 3.33 -9.88 -18.88
CA LEU A 253 4.00 -8.65 -18.45
C LEU A 253 3.18 -7.87 -17.41
N ALA A 254 1.89 -7.67 -17.68
CA ALA A 254 1.00 -6.96 -16.75
C ALA A 254 0.76 -7.79 -15.47
N LEU A 255 0.65 -9.12 -15.60
CA LEU A 255 0.50 -10.01 -14.46
C LEU A 255 1.75 -9.99 -13.56
N ALA A 256 2.95 -10.01 -14.14
CA ALA A 256 4.19 -9.88 -13.37
C ALA A 256 4.29 -8.52 -12.65
N ALA A 257 3.90 -7.42 -13.30
CA ALA A 257 3.85 -6.12 -12.65
C ALA A 257 2.88 -6.10 -11.46
N LEU A 258 1.67 -6.65 -11.64
CA LEU A 258 0.68 -6.77 -10.57
C LEU A 258 1.16 -7.69 -9.43
N ALA A 259 1.85 -8.78 -9.78
CA ALA A 259 2.44 -9.71 -8.82
C ALA A 259 3.47 -9.03 -7.92
N ARG A 260 4.38 -8.23 -8.48
CA ARG A 260 5.35 -7.44 -7.69
C ARG A 260 4.65 -6.43 -6.78
N GLU A 261 3.57 -5.82 -7.26
CA GLU A 261 2.76 -4.93 -6.43
C GLU A 261 2.11 -5.69 -5.25
N PHE A 262 1.55 -6.87 -5.51
CA PHE A 262 0.98 -7.74 -4.49
C PHE A 262 2.02 -8.17 -3.47
N ARG A 263 3.21 -8.58 -3.92
CA ARG A 263 4.34 -8.96 -3.06
C ARG A 263 4.66 -7.85 -2.07
N ARG A 264 4.81 -6.62 -2.58
CA ARG A 264 5.14 -5.46 -1.75
C ARG A 264 4.07 -5.18 -0.69
N ILE A 265 2.79 -5.34 -1.01
CA ILE A 265 1.70 -5.20 -0.03
C ILE A 265 1.76 -6.33 0.99
N CYS A 266 1.91 -7.57 0.54
CA CYS A 266 1.98 -8.73 1.42
C CYS A 266 3.15 -8.62 2.41
N ASP A 267 4.31 -8.10 1.99
CA ASP A 267 5.46 -7.88 2.88
C ASP A 267 5.18 -6.85 3.97
N MET A 268 4.50 -5.74 3.63
CA MET A 268 4.12 -4.71 4.59
C MET A 268 3.19 -5.23 5.69
N HIS A 269 2.37 -6.24 5.37
CA HIS A 269 1.36 -6.80 6.27
C HIS A 269 1.74 -8.20 6.83
N GLY A 270 2.89 -8.75 6.45
CA GLY A 270 3.31 -10.10 6.84
C GLY A 270 2.37 -11.21 6.33
N MET A 271 1.78 -11.04 5.15
CA MET A 271 0.85 -11.99 4.54
C MET A 271 1.54 -12.92 3.54
N LEU A 272 1.12 -14.18 3.50
CA LEU A 272 1.50 -15.10 2.44
C LEU A 272 0.88 -14.68 1.10
N MET A 273 1.67 -14.72 0.03
CA MET A 273 1.21 -14.51 -1.34
C MET A 273 1.34 -15.79 -2.15
N ILE A 274 0.23 -16.27 -2.71
CA ILE A 274 0.20 -17.43 -3.60
C ILE A 274 -0.14 -16.97 -5.02
N MET A 275 0.65 -17.38 -5.99
CA MET A 275 0.36 -17.16 -7.41
C MET A 275 -0.54 -18.28 -7.94
N ASN A 276 -1.55 -17.95 -8.74
CA ASN A 276 -2.32 -18.97 -9.45
C ASN A 276 -1.64 -19.33 -10.78
N ASP A 277 -1.51 -20.62 -11.09
CA ASP A 277 -1.05 -21.26 -12.34
C ASP A 277 0.42 -20.96 -12.75
N HIS A 278 0.89 -19.73 -12.58
CA HIS A 278 2.14 -19.20 -13.14
C HIS A 278 3.35 -19.39 -12.21
N VAL A 279 4.00 -20.55 -12.28
CA VAL A 279 5.24 -20.86 -11.52
C VAL A 279 6.37 -19.88 -11.85
N ASP A 280 6.52 -19.51 -13.12
CA ASP A 280 7.53 -18.56 -13.60
C ASP A 280 7.37 -17.18 -12.92
N ILE A 281 6.14 -16.65 -12.92
CA ILE A 281 5.84 -15.36 -12.28
C ILE A 281 5.92 -15.46 -10.76
N ALA A 282 5.55 -16.60 -10.17
CA ALA A 282 5.69 -16.82 -8.73
C ALA A 282 7.14 -16.66 -8.27
N ILE A 283 8.09 -17.28 -9.00
CA ILE A 283 9.52 -17.17 -8.72
C ILE A 283 10.01 -15.73 -8.93
N GLU A 284 9.67 -15.12 -10.07
CA GLU A 284 10.12 -13.78 -10.43
C GLU A 284 9.65 -12.70 -9.45
N SER A 285 8.39 -12.78 -9.02
CA SER A 285 7.78 -11.82 -8.11
C SER A 285 8.09 -12.08 -6.63
N GLY A 286 8.71 -13.21 -6.30
CA GLY A 286 8.96 -13.60 -4.91
C GLY A 286 7.71 -14.04 -4.14
N ALA A 287 6.73 -14.63 -4.82
CA ALA A 287 5.58 -15.24 -4.17
C ALA A 287 6.03 -16.38 -3.22
N ASP A 288 5.24 -16.64 -2.18
CA ASP A 288 5.53 -17.71 -1.21
C ASP A 288 5.20 -19.09 -1.75
N GLY A 289 4.30 -19.15 -2.71
CA GLY A 289 3.84 -20.38 -3.31
C GLY A 289 3.08 -20.17 -4.60
N VAL A 290 2.70 -21.29 -5.19
CA VAL A 290 1.85 -21.37 -6.38
C VAL A 290 0.69 -22.32 -6.09
N HIS A 291 -0.48 -22.03 -6.64
CA HIS A 291 -1.64 -22.89 -6.64
C HIS A 291 -1.91 -23.35 -8.07
N LEU A 292 -2.05 -24.66 -8.27
CA LEU A 292 -2.15 -25.30 -9.57
C LEU A 292 -3.45 -26.09 -9.68
N GLY A 293 -4.12 -26.00 -10.83
CA GLY A 293 -5.21 -26.86 -11.24
C GLY A 293 -4.73 -28.17 -11.85
N GLN A 294 -5.69 -29.00 -12.25
CA GLN A 294 -5.43 -30.33 -12.83
C GLN A 294 -4.78 -30.27 -14.22
N ASP A 295 -5.03 -29.19 -14.97
CA ASP A 295 -4.53 -29.00 -16.34
C ASP A 295 -3.28 -28.09 -16.41
N ASP A 296 -2.75 -27.68 -15.25
CA ASP A 296 -1.59 -26.81 -15.15
C ASP A 296 -0.27 -27.60 -15.09
N MET A 297 0.85 -26.93 -14.82
CA MET A 297 2.15 -27.56 -14.68
C MET A 297 2.09 -28.70 -13.64
N PRO A 298 2.62 -29.91 -13.94
CA PRO A 298 2.68 -31.00 -12.97
C PRO A 298 3.43 -30.61 -11.68
N LEU A 299 2.93 -31.07 -10.53
CA LEU A 299 3.51 -30.73 -9.21
C LEU A 299 5.00 -31.08 -9.10
N ALA A 300 5.42 -32.21 -9.68
CA ALA A 300 6.81 -32.63 -9.70
C ALA A 300 7.72 -31.62 -10.43
N ASP A 301 7.25 -31.02 -11.52
CA ASP A 301 8.02 -30.04 -12.29
C ASP A 301 7.97 -28.67 -11.64
N ALA A 302 6.82 -28.27 -11.08
CA ALA A 302 6.72 -27.07 -10.26
C ALA A 302 7.66 -27.12 -9.05
N ARG A 303 7.80 -28.30 -8.41
CA ARG A 303 8.75 -28.52 -7.31
C ARG A 303 10.20 -28.37 -7.75
N LYS A 304 10.57 -28.89 -8.94
CA LYS A 304 11.93 -28.72 -9.49
C LYS A 304 12.22 -27.25 -9.80
N ALA A 305 11.26 -26.55 -10.40
CA ALA A 305 11.41 -25.13 -10.78
C ALA A 305 11.48 -24.21 -9.55
N GLY A 306 10.66 -24.46 -8.53
CA GLY A 306 10.59 -23.67 -7.31
C GLY A 306 10.66 -24.53 -6.05
N PRO A 307 11.84 -25.07 -5.66
CA PRO A 307 11.95 -25.97 -4.50
C PRO A 307 11.46 -25.37 -3.19
N GLY A 308 11.60 -24.04 -3.03
CA GLY A 308 11.17 -23.30 -1.84
C GLY A 308 9.71 -22.82 -1.85
N LEU A 309 8.97 -22.99 -2.94
CA LEU A 309 7.56 -22.58 -3.03
C LEU A 309 6.66 -23.53 -2.25
N ILE A 310 5.61 -22.97 -1.62
CA ILE A 310 4.44 -23.75 -1.21
C ILE A 310 3.69 -24.16 -2.49
N LEU A 311 3.41 -25.46 -2.66
CA LEU A 311 2.61 -25.96 -3.78
C LEU A 311 1.20 -26.31 -3.31
N GLY A 312 0.22 -25.57 -3.80
CA GLY A 312 -1.20 -25.90 -3.64
C GLY A 312 -1.76 -26.60 -4.87
N CYS A 313 -2.69 -27.53 -4.67
CA CYS A 313 -3.39 -28.18 -5.78
C CYS A 313 -4.91 -28.11 -5.60
N SER A 314 -5.64 -27.73 -6.65
CA SER A 314 -7.11 -27.84 -6.68
C SER A 314 -7.53 -29.29 -6.90
N THR A 315 -8.46 -29.78 -6.09
CA THR A 315 -8.91 -31.18 -6.11
C THR A 315 -10.43 -31.28 -6.03
N HIS A 316 -11.01 -32.16 -6.84
CA HIS A 316 -12.45 -32.32 -7.07
C HIS A 316 -12.96 -33.73 -6.72
N SER A 317 -12.10 -34.60 -6.18
CA SER A 317 -12.46 -35.95 -5.75
C SER A 317 -11.50 -36.45 -4.68
N LYS A 318 -11.85 -37.58 -4.04
CA LYS A 318 -10.96 -38.26 -3.10
C LYS A 318 -9.69 -38.75 -3.79
N GLU A 319 -9.84 -39.26 -5.01
CA GLU A 319 -8.76 -39.81 -5.82
C GLU A 319 -7.76 -38.72 -6.19
N GLU A 320 -8.24 -37.55 -6.62
CA GLU A 320 -7.39 -36.38 -6.90
C GLU A 320 -6.68 -35.86 -5.64
N ALA A 321 -7.38 -35.83 -4.50
CA ALA A 321 -6.81 -35.39 -3.23
C ALA A 321 -5.63 -36.27 -2.79
N LEU A 322 -5.80 -37.59 -2.85
CA LEU A 322 -4.74 -38.55 -2.52
C LEU A 322 -3.60 -38.47 -3.52
N LYS A 323 -3.90 -38.39 -4.82
CA LYS A 323 -2.89 -38.24 -5.87
C LYS A 323 -2.04 -36.99 -5.68
N ALA A 324 -2.65 -35.83 -5.46
CA ALA A 324 -1.92 -34.57 -5.26
C ALA A 324 -0.98 -34.62 -4.05
N GLN A 325 -1.41 -35.28 -2.97
CA GLN A 325 -0.54 -35.51 -1.81
C GLN A 325 0.67 -36.39 -2.14
N GLU A 326 0.47 -37.51 -2.84
CA GLU A 326 1.58 -38.39 -3.23
C GLU A 326 2.53 -37.71 -4.23
N GLU A 327 2.02 -36.79 -5.05
CA GLU A 327 2.81 -35.98 -5.98
C GLU A 327 3.54 -34.79 -5.32
N GLY A 328 3.39 -34.60 -4.01
CA GLY A 328 4.17 -33.64 -3.23
C GLY A 328 3.57 -32.24 -3.13
N ALA A 329 2.24 -32.12 -3.23
CA ALA A 329 1.52 -30.93 -2.81
C ALA A 329 1.77 -30.64 -1.32
N ASP A 330 1.90 -29.36 -0.98
CA ASP A 330 2.02 -28.91 0.41
C ASP A 330 0.65 -28.67 1.05
N TYR A 331 -0.36 -28.38 0.22
CA TYR A 331 -1.76 -28.36 0.62
C TYR A 331 -2.65 -28.66 -0.58
N ILE A 332 -3.87 -29.10 -0.31
CA ILE A 332 -4.90 -29.24 -1.35
C ILE A 332 -6.06 -28.28 -1.10
N ASN A 333 -6.83 -27.99 -2.13
CA ASN A 333 -8.03 -27.20 -2.04
C ASN A 333 -9.22 -28.01 -2.57
N LEU A 334 -10.09 -28.42 -1.64
CA LEU A 334 -11.30 -29.19 -1.91
C LEU A 334 -12.42 -28.24 -2.32
N GLY A 335 -12.96 -28.43 -3.52
CA GLY A 335 -14.13 -27.69 -3.94
C GLY A 335 -14.59 -28.04 -5.35
N PRO A 336 -15.68 -27.45 -5.84
CA PRO A 336 -16.55 -26.56 -5.09
C PRO A 336 -17.36 -27.32 -4.02
N ILE A 337 -17.44 -26.80 -2.79
CA ILE A 337 -18.27 -27.41 -1.73
C ILE A 337 -19.76 -27.12 -2.00
N PHE A 338 -20.08 -25.87 -2.34
CA PHE A 338 -21.41 -25.43 -2.76
C PHE A 338 -21.39 -24.94 -4.20
N ALA A 339 -22.57 -24.86 -4.83
CA ALA A 339 -22.70 -24.31 -6.17
C ALA A 339 -22.10 -22.90 -6.28
N THR A 340 -21.36 -22.64 -7.35
CA THR A 340 -20.67 -21.37 -7.57
C THR A 340 -20.74 -20.94 -9.03
N GLN A 341 -20.78 -19.62 -9.25
CA GLN A 341 -20.75 -19.00 -10.58
C GLN A 341 -19.39 -18.38 -10.92
N THR A 342 -18.43 -18.44 -10.00
CA THR A 342 -17.11 -17.76 -10.13
C THR A 342 -16.14 -18.50 -11.07
N LYS A 343 -16.40 -19.78 -11.34
CA LYS A 343 -15.69 -20.60 -12.32
C LYS A 343 -16.73 -21.54 -12.94
N THR A 344 -16.79 -21.64 -14.27
CA THR A 344 -17.45 -22.76 -14.95
C THR A 344 -16.58 -23.98 -14.69
N THR A 345 -16.77 -24.64 -13.55
CA THR A 345 -15.88 -25.71 -13.09
C THR A 345 -16.05 -26.98 -13.90
N GLY A 346 -17.21 -27.21 -14.52
CA GLY A 346 -17.56 -28.51 -15.11
C GLY A 346 -17.82 -29.61 -14.06
N TYR A 347 -17.53 -29.33 -12.78
CA TYR A 347 -17.70 -30.25 -11.64
C TYR A 347 -18.93 -29.87 -10.80
N ASN A 348 -19.67 -30.90 -10.39
CA ASN A 348 -20.77 -30.77 -9.43
C ASN A 348 -20.24 -30.41 -8.04
N PRO A 349 -21.03 -29.73 -7.19
CA PRO A 349 -20.67 -29.49 -5.80
C PRO A 349 -20.37 -30.80 -5.07
N LEU A 350 -19.24 -30.87 -4.36
CA LEU A 350 -18.82 -32.04 -3.59
C LEU A 350 -19.68 -32.26 -2.34
N GLY A 351 -20.33 -31.19 -1.85
CA GLY A 351 -21.12 -31.19 -0.63
C GLY A 351 -20.27 -31.39 0.62
N MET A 352 -20.95 -31.46 1.77
CA MET A 352 -20.30 -31.57 3.08
C MET A 352 -19.73 -32.96 3.37
N GLU A 353 -20.18 -34.00 2.67
CA GLU A 353 -19.73 -35.38 2.89
C GLU A 353 -18.25 -35.59 2.54
N ILE A 354 -17.70 -34.80 1.61
CA ILE A 354 -16.27 -34.86 1.28
C ILE A 354 -15.39 -34.51 2.49
N LEU A 355 -15.88 -33.65 3.39
CA LEU A 355 -15.16 -33.22 4.60
C LEU A 355 -15.11 -34.30 5.67
N LYS A 356 -15.96 -35.33 5.58
CA LYS A 356 -15.87 -36.51 6.44
C LYS A 356 -14.98 -37.60 5.85
N SER A 357 -14.99 -37.76 4.52
CA SER A 357 -14.35 -38.90 3.85
C SER A 357 -12.90 -38.67 3.42
N VAL A 358 -12.50 -37.42 3.14
CA VAL A 358 -11.15 -37.10 2.64
C VAL A 358 -10.17 -36.69 3.74
N PRO A 359 -10.47 -35.74 4.65
CA PRO A 359 -9.50 -35.27 5.65
C PRO A 359 -8.82 -36.35 6.49
N PRO A 360 -9.50 -37.43 6.94
CA PRO A 360 -8.84 -38.51 7.69
C PRO A 360 -7.73 -39.24 6.93
N LEU A 361 -7.68 -39.10 5.60
CA LEU A 361 -6.71 -39.77 4.73
C LEU A 361 -5.53 -38.84 4.35
N LEU A 362 -5.61 -37.56 4.71
CA LEU A 362 -4.59 -36.57 4.38
C LEU A 362 -3.54 -36.44 5.48
N ARG A 363 -2.29 -36.32 5.04
CA ARG A 363 -1.09 -35.98 5.81
C ARG A 363 -0.69 -34.51 5.65
N ILE A 364 -1.28 -33.82 4.65
CA ILE A 364 -1.07 -32.41 4.34
C ILE A 364 -2.34 -31.60 4.66
N PRO A 365 -2.21 -30.30 4.99
CA PRO A 365 -3.37 -29.45 5.23
C PRO A 365 -4.24 -29.32 3.98
N PHE A 366 -5.52 -29.01 4.20
CA PHE A 366 -6.46 -28.72 3.12
C PHE A 366 -7.17 -27.38 3.36
N THR A 367 -7.61 -26.79 2.27
CA THR A 367 -8.52 -25.64 2.25
C THR A 367 -9.80 -26.04 1.55
N VAL A 368 -10.88 -25.30 1.80
CA VAL A 368 -12.17 -25.52 1.11
C VAL A 368 -12.57 -24.29 0.32
N MET A 369 -13.19 -24.48 -0.85
CA MET A 369 -13.68 -23.37 -1.66
C MET A 369 -14.99 -23.68 -2.39
N GLY A 370 -15.58 -22.65 -2.99
CA GLY A 370 -16.71 -22.80 -3.93
C GLY A 370 -18.06 -22.57 -3.26
N GLY A 371 -18.70 -21.45 -3.63
CA GLY A 371 -20.04 -21.07 -3.15
C GLY A 371 -20.13 -20.76 -1.64
N ILE A 372 -18.99 -20.71 -0.95
CA ILE A 372 -18.95 -20.49 0.49
C ILE A 372 -19.29 -19.03 0.81
N LYS A 373 -20.20 -18.86 1.76
CA LYS A 373 -20.66 -17.58 2.28
C LYS A 373 -20.40 -17.53 3.78
N GLY A 374 -20.43 -16.33 4.34
CA GLY A 374 -20.17 -16.15 5.76
C GLY A 374 -21.03 -17.01 6.70
N LYS A 375 -22.27 -17.32 6.29
CA LYS A 375 -23.20 -18.18 7.05
C LYS A 375 -22.80 -19.66 7.11
N HIS A 376 -21.99 -20.16 6.16
CA HIS A 376 -21.55 -21.56 6.12
C HIS A 376 -20.30 -21.81 6.98
N ILE A 377 -19.58 -20.75 7.41
CA ILE A 377 -18.31 -20.89 8.14
C ILE A 377 -18.46 -21.76 9.40
N PRO A 378 -19.48 -21.57 10.28
CA PRO A 378 -19.60 -22.39 11.48
C PRO A 378 -19.77 -23.89 11.17
N GLU A 379 -20.58 -24.27 10.17
CA GLU A 379 -20.78 -25.69 9.82
C GLU A 379 -19.52 -26.32 9.21
N LEU A 380 -18.77 -25.55 8.42
CA LEU A 380 -17.51 -25.98 7.81
C LEU A 380 -16.45 -26.23 8.88
N ILE A 381 -16.33 -25.33 9.86
CA ILE A 381 -15.42 -25.51 11.00
C ILE A 381 -15.82 -26.75 11.81
N ALA A 382 -17.10 -26.93 12.09
CA ALA A 382 -17.60 -28.12 12.79
C ALA A 382 -17.30 -29.42 12.03
N ALA A 383 -17.22 -29.36 10.70
CA ALA A 383 -16.79 -30.46 9.83
C ALA A 383 -15.26 -30.57 9.66
N GLY A 384 -14.46 -29.78 10.38
CA GLY A 384 -13.00 -29.84 10.37
C GLY A 384 -12.30 -28.93 9.35
N ALA A 385 -13.05 -28.13 8.56
CA ALA A 385 -12.49 -27.21 7.58
C ALA A 385 -12.08 -25.88 8.24
N GLY A 386 -10.86 -25.82 8.78
CA GLY A 386 -10.31 -24.63 9.44
C GLY A 386 -9.74 -23.54 8.51
N LYS A 387 -9.69 -23.79 7.19
CA LYS A 387 -9.11 -22.88 6.19
C LYS A 387 -10.05 -22.72 5.01
N ILE A 388 -10.64 -21.54 4.85
CA ILE A 388 -11.76 -21.32 3.92
C ILE A 388 -11.38 -20.29 2.85
N ALA A 389 -11.31 -20.74 1.60
CA ALA A 389 -11.02 -19.90 0.46
C ALA A 389 -12.28 -19.24 -0.11
N MET A 390 -12.18 -17.93 -0.37
CA MET A 390 -13.31 -17.09 -0.79
C MET A 390 -12.89 -16.08 -1.85
N VAL A 391 -13.78 -15.84 -2.81
CA VAL A 391 -13.61 -14.82 -3.86
C VAL A 391 -14.62 -13.70 -3.62
N THR A 392 -15.81 -13.82 -4.21
CA THR A 392 -16.80 -12.73 -4.28
C THR A 392 -17.36 -12.32 -2.92
N GLU A 393 -17.49 -13.25 -1.96
CA GLU A 393 -17.94 -12.91 -0.61
C GLU A 393 -17.07 -11.84 0.08
N ILE A 394 -15.80 -11.74 -0.33
CA ILE A 394 -14.83 -10.77 0.16
C ILE A 394 -14.67 -9.63 -0.85
N THR A 395 -14.27 -9.96 -2.09
CA THR A 395 -13.80 -8.97 -3.07
C THR A 395 -14.90 -8.03 -3.59
N THR A 396 -16.18 -8.41 -3.49
CA THR A 396 -17.31 -7.57 -3.89
C THR A 396 -18.01 -6.89 -2.71
N ALA A 397 -17.55 -7.06 -1.47
CA ALA A 397 -18.13 -6.36 -0.33
C ALA A 397 -17.90 -4.84 -0.45
N GLU A 398 -18.85 -4.03 0.02
CA GLU A 398 -18.71 -2.57 0.05
C GLU A 398 -17.53 -2.16 0.95
N ASP A 399 -17.54 -2.63 2.20
CA ASP A 399 -16.43 -2.53 3.15
C ASP A 399 -15.73 -3.88 3.30
N ILE A 400 -14.64 -4.05 2.55
CA ILE A 400 -13.86 -5.29 2.51
C ILE A 400 -13.16 -5.53 3.86
N ALA A 401 -12.54 -4.52 4.46
CA ALA A 401 -11.79 -4.67 5.71
C ALA A 401 -12.71 -5.07 6.88
N SER A 402 -13.90 -4.47 6.97
CA SER A 402 -14.92 -4.86 7.94
C SER A 402 -15.48 -6.26 7.65
N LYS A 403 -15.75 -6.59 6.38
CA LYS A 403 -16.18 -7.94 5.98
C LYS A 403 -15.18 -9.00 6.44
N VAL A 404 -13.90 -8.83 6.11
CA VAL A 404 -12.81 -9.75 6.47
C VAL A 404 -12.72 -9.91 8.00
N ARG A 405 -12.70 -8.81 8.77
CA ARG A 405 -12.75 -8.88 10.25
C ARG A 405 -13.95 -9.66 10.77
N GLY A 406 -15.13 -9.41 10.20
CA GLY A 406 -16.36 -10.10 10.58
C GLY A 406 -16.34 -11.60 10.27
N LEU A 407 -15.75 -12.01 9.14
CA LEU A 407 -15.56 -13.42 8.79
C LEU A 407 -14.58 -14.10 9.75
N ARG A 408 -13.43 -13.49 10.04
CA ARG A 408 -12.39 -14.06 10.93
C ARG A 408 -12.90 -14.29 12.35
N ARG A 409 -13.79 -13.42 12.86
CA ARG A 409 -14.41 -13.60 14.19
C ARG A 409 -15.23 -14.88 14.33
N ARG A 410 -15.59 -15.54 13.23
CA ARG A 410 -16.33 -16.82 13.26
C ARG A 410 -15.44 -18.05 13.44
N PHE A 411 -14.12 -17.87 13.43
CA PHE A 411 -13.12 -18.92 13.68
C PHE A 411 -12.61 -18.94 15.12
N ILE A 412 -13.07 -18.00 15.95
CA ILE A 412 -12.64 -17.80 17.35
C ILE A 412 -13.67 -18.40 18.28
#